data_AF-A0A920E0I4-F1
#
_entry.id   AF-A0A920E0I4-F1
#
_cell.length_a   1.000
_cell.length_b   1.000
_cell.length_c   1.000
_cell.angle_alpha   90.00
_cell.angle_beta   90.00
_cell.angle_gamma   90.00
#
_symmetry.space_group_name_H-M   'P 1'
#
loop_
_entity.id
_entity.type
_entity.pdbx_description
1 polymer ?
#
loop_
_entity_poly.entity_id
_entity_poly.type
_entity_poly.pdbx_seq_one_letter_code
_entity_poly.pdbx_strand_id
1 'polypeptide(L)'
;MEQHFQQDKELFKKYFYELLRKNQNNKILLTWKARFEYQSNRSQPKSFFLKIGLSILSIFLFLRLPAIFLDPEWFFPRFLPLTLFLALAAYFQLKELHLKNSIYVVLCSALFYIYVSLLPGIDASASAQMSTIHLLPIGFSLAAFSFLGQHIMSLKHRIRFIGMCGELFIISVLIGLGFIVFTLFTIGMLDQLNIDAEDWYMINFGLIAMVSAPFVAGFVYDQFFESKLAIASLLSKIFAPLFTILAFLYLIIMLIAGNTPFENREFLILFNAFLILVLAMVSFTIIDQKENESLVSL
;
A
#
# COMPACT_ATOMS: atom_id res chain seq x y z
N MET A 1 -3.54 30.23 22.48
CA MET A 1 -2.65 29.35 21.70
C MET A 1 -3.39 28.14 21.14
N GLU A 2 -4.06 27.33 21.98
CA GLU A 2 -4.76 26.11 21.50
C GLU A 2 -5.84 26.39 20.43
N GLN A 3 -6.68 27.42 20.62
CA GLN A 3 -7.69 27.82 19.64
C GLN A 3 -7.09 28.19 18.27
N HIS A 4 -6.01 28.98 18.27
CA HIS A 4 -5.34 29.38 17.03
C HIS A 4 -4.62 28.20 16.37
N PHE A 5 -4.05 27.28 17.15
CA PHE A 5 -3.45 26.06 16.64
C PHE A 5 -4.47 25.14 15.95
N GLN A 6 -5.71 25.07 16.44
CA GLN A 6 -6.77 24.27 15.81
C GLN A 6 -7.39 24.92 14.57
N GLN A 7 -7.39 26.24 14.48
CA GLN A 7 -7.90 26.97 13.32
C GLN A 7 -6.95 26.91 12.14
N ASP A 8 -5.67 27.21 12.35
CA ASP A 8 -4.69 27.25 11.26
C ASP A 8 -3.29 26.84 11.73
N LYS A 9 -2.98 25.57 11.53
CA LYS A 9 -1.81 24.88 12.10
C LYS A 9 -0.49 25.39 11.53
N GLU A 10 -0.47 25.73 10.25
CA GLU A 10 0.70 26.20 9.49
C GLU A 10 1.04 27.64 9.89
N LEU A 11 0.03 28.52 9.86
CA LEU A 11 0.18 29.93 10.22
C LEU A 11 0.61 30.09 11.68
N PHE A 12 0.05 29.26 12.58
CA PHE A 12 0.41 29.26 13.99
C PHE A 12 1.89 28.88 14.22
N LYS A 13 2.41 27.88 13.51
CA LYS A 13 3.82 27.46 13.62
C LYS A 13 4.79 28.58 13.25
N LYS A 14 4.52 29.28 12.14
CA LYS A 14 5.36 30.39 11.67
C LYS A 14 5.47 31.53 12.70
N TYR A 15 4.32 32.00 13.20
CA TYR A 15 4.30 33.03 14.25
C TYR A 15 4.90 32.53 15.57
N PHE A 16 4.73 31.24 15.87
CA PHE A 16 5.29 30.63 17.06
C PHE A 16 6.83 30.61 17.03
N TYR A 17 7.45 30.23 15.91
CA TYR A 17 8.91 30.22 15.80
C TYR A 17 9.51 31.63 15.76
N GLU A 18 8.83 32.60 15.16
CA GLU A 18 9.21 34.02 15.26
C GLU A 18 9.17 34.52 16.73
N LEU A 19 8.14 34.15 17.49
CA LEU A 19 8.01 34.49 18.91
C LEU A 19 9.05 33.79 19.79
N LEU A 20 9.35 32.52 19.50
CA LEU A 20 10.38 31.74 20.18
C LEU A 20 11.76 32.37 19.97
N ARG A 21 12.06 32.86 18.75
CA ARG A 21 13.33 33.52 18.43
C ARG A 21 13.54 34.81 19.21
N LYS A 22 12.45 35.57 19.47
CA LYS A 22 12.48 36.80 20.26
C LYS A 22 12.48 36.56 21.78
N ASN A 23 11.89 35.46 22.26
CA ASN A 23 11.72 35.18 23.70
C ASN A 23 12.11 33.74 24.07
N GLN A 24 13.41 33.45 24.04
CA GLN A 24 13.95 32.10 24.24
C GLN A 24 13.72 31.53 25.66
N ASN A 25 13.54 32.37 26.68
CA ASN A 25 13.38 31.94 28.08
C ASN A 25 11.93 31.77 28.54
N ASN A 26 10.94 31.91 27.65
CA ASN A 26 9.53 31.76 28.04
C ASN A 26 9.15 30.28 28.17
N LYS A 27 8.83 29.85 29.40
CA LYS A 27 8.42 28.46 29.72
C LYS A 27 7.24 27.96 28.89
N ILE A 28 6.30 28.83 28.50
CA ILE A 28 5.13 28.46 27.69
C ILE A 28 5.55 28.17 26.24
N LEU A 29 6.48 28.95 25.69
CA LEU A 29 6.99 28.70 24.34
C LEU A 29 7.85 27.43 24.32
N LEU A 30 8.63 27.17 25.37
CA LEU A 30 9.42 25.94 25.47
C LEU A 30 8.55 24.68 25.60
N THR A 31 7.43 24.71 26.33
CA THR A 31 6.50 23.58 26.40
C THR A 31 5.79 23.33 25.07
N TRP A 32 5.43 24.38 24.33
CA TRP A 32 4.88 24.25 22.99
C TRP A 32 5.92 23.77 21.96
N LYS A 33 7.17 24.20 22.08
CA LYS A 33 8.29 23.69 21.28
C LYS A 33 8.47 22.20 21.52
N ALA A 34 8.52 21.78 22.80
CA ALA A 34 8.60 20.38 23.17
C ALA A 34 7.40 19.57 22.63
N ARG A 35 6.19 20.16 22.56
CA ARG A 35 5.02 19.52 21.95
C ARG A 35 5.17 19.36 20.43
N PHE A 36 5.67 20.37 19.73
CA PHE A 36 5.91 20.29 18.28
C PHE A 36 7.03 19.32 17.93
N GLU A 37 8.13 19.36 18.67
CA GLU A 37 9.23 18.41 18.54
C GLU A 37 8.80 17.00 18.95
N TYR A 38 7.92 16.83 19.95
CA TYR A 38 7.37 15.50 20.29
C TYR A 38 6.47 14.94 19.18
N GLN A 39 5.70 15.80 18.50
CA GLN A 39 4.88 15.38 17.36
C GLN A 39 5.73 15.07 16.12
N SER A 40 6.79 15.84 15.84
CA SER A 40 7.70 15.58 14.71
C SER A 40 8.62 14.38 14.96
N ASN A 41 9.02 14.18 16.22
CA ASN A 41 9.94 13.13 16.65
C ASN A 41 9.20 11.88 17.15
N ARG A 42 7.91 11.74 16.80
CA ARG A 42 7.18 10.46 16.82
C ARG A 42 7.78 9.56 15.74
N SER A 43 9.04 9.19 15.94
CA SER A 43 9.73 8.14 15.20
C SER A 43 8.82 6.93 15.25
N GLN A 44 8.28 6.59 14.08
CA GLN A 44 7.42 5.44 13.89
C GLN A 44 8.18 4.25 14.49
N PRO A 45 7.62 3.56 15.51
CA PRO A 45 8.37 2.52 16.18
C PRO A 45 8.76 1.48 15.13
N LYS A 46 9.98 0.96 15.15
CA LYS A 46 10.45 -0.08 14.21
C LYS A 46 9.46 -1.25 14.07
N SER A 47 8.63 -1.47 15.09
CA SER A 47 7.53 -2.44 15.10
C SER A 47 6.41 -2.17 14.09
N PHE A 48 6.22 -0.94 13.60
CA PHE A 48 5.18 -0.61 12.62
C PHE A 48 5.50 -1.17 11.23
N PHE A 49 6.69 -0.89 10.70
CA PHE A 49 7.16 -1.49 9.44
C PHE A 49 7.26 -3.02 9.53
N LEU A 50 7.62 -3.53 10.70
CA LEU A 50 7.68 -4.97 10.98
C LEU A 50 6.28 -5.61 10.90
N LYS A 51 5.24 -4.96 11.44
CA LYS A 51 3.84 -5.41 11.34
C LYS A 51 3.36 -5.42 9.89
N ILE A 52 3.63 -4.35 9.12
CA ILE A 52 3.28 -4.27 7.70
C ILE A 52 3.95 -5.41 6.92
N GLY A 53 5.26 -5.58 7.10
CA GLY A 53 6.02 -6.65 6.46
C GLY A 53 5.49 -8.03 6.81
N LEU A 54 5.19 -8.29 8.09
CA LEU A 54 4.60 -9.54 8.56
C LEU A 54 3.20 -9.79 7.97
N SER A 55 2.37 -8.76 7.84
CA SER A 55 1.04 -8.92 7.26
C SER A 55 1.07 -9.15 5.75
N ILE A 56 1.93 -8.44 5.02
CA ILE A 56 2.16 -8.71 3.59
C ILE A 56 2.70 -10.13 3.41
N LEU A 57 3.64 -10.56 4.26
CA LEU A 57 4.17 -11.92 4.27
C LEU A 57 3.09 -12.96 4.59
N SER A 58 2.17 -12.66 5.50
CA SER A 58 1.04 -13.54 5.81
C SER A 58 0.09 -13.68 4.63
N ILE A 59 -0.22 -12.57 3.92
CA ILE A 59 -1.03 -12.60 2.69
C ILE A 59 -0.32 -13.41 1.60
N PHE A 60 0.99 -13.18 1.46
CA PHE A 60 1.85 -13.92 0.52
C PHE A 60 1.79 -15.43 0.81
N LEU A 61 2.01 -15.84 2.06
CA LEU A 61 2.01 -17.23 2.45
C LEU A 61 0.62 -17.87 2.25
N PHE A 62 -0.44 -17.12 2.58
CA PHE A 62 -1.82 -17.60 2.44
C PHE A 62 -2.23 -17.81 0.99
N LEU A 63 -1.80 -16.95 0.06
CA LEU A 63 -2.06 -17.12 -1.37
C LEU A 63 -1.13 -18.16 -2.02
N ARG A 64 0.14 -18.18 -1.60
CA ARG A 64 1.16 -19.01 -2.24
C ARG A 64 1.07 -20.47 -1.83
N LEU A 65 0.79 -20.77 -0.55
CA LEU A 65 0.73 -22.15 -0.07
C LEU A 65 -0.28 -22.99 -0.88
N PRO A 66 -1.55 -22.57 -1.04
CA PRO A 66 -2.50 -23.34 -1.84
C PRO A 66 -2.12 -23.39 -3.32
N ALA A 67 -1.60 -22.31 -3.89
CA ALA A 67 -1.22 -22.25 -5.31
C ALA A 67 0.01 -23.11 -5.69
N ILE A 68 0.73 -23.67 -4.71
CA ILE A 68 1.78 -24.68 -4.97
C ILE A 68 1.16 -26.08 -5.07
N PHE A 69 0.08 -26.35 -4.32
CA PHE A 69 -0.60 -27.65 -4.30
C PHE A 69 -1.76 -27.75 -5.29
N LEU A 70 -2.32 -26.61 -5.71
CA LEU A 70 -3.47 -26.49 -6.59
C LEU A 70 -3.08 -25.75 -7.87
N ASP A 71 -3.74 -26.08 -8.97
CA ASP A 71 -3.53 -25.40 -10.25
C ASP A 71 -3.82 -23.90 -10.13
N PRO A 72 -2.86 -23.01 -10.47
CA PRO A 72 -3.02 -21.56 -10.37
C PRO A 72 -4.27 -21.03 -11.10
N GLU A 73 -4.55 -21.56 -12.28
CA GLU A 73 -5.72 -21.20 -13.11
C GLU A 73 -7.04 -21.56 -12.44
N TRP A 74 -7.06 -22.62 -11.63
CA TRP A 74 -8.23 -23.01 -10.85
C TRP A 74 -8.36 -22.14 -9.59
N PHE A 75 -7.25 -21.88 -8.90
CA PHE A 75 -7.24 -21.23 -7.59
C PHE A 75 -7.46 -19.72 -7.65
N PHE A 76 -6.70 -18.99 -8.48
CA PHE A 76 -6.71 -17.53 -8.42
C PHE A 76 -8.06 -16.90 -8.77
N PRO A 77 -8.75 -17.26 -9.87
CA PRO A 77 -10.03 -16.66 -10.20
C PRO A 77 -11.09 -16.84 -9.10
N ARG A 78 -11.04 -17.97 -8.38
CA ARG A 78 -11.97 -18.33 -7.30
C ARG A 78 -11.78 -17.50 -6.03
N PHE A 79 -10.56 -17.40 -5.54
CA PHE A 79 -10.29 -16.90 -4.19
C PHE A 79 -9.80 -15.45 -4.15
N LEU A 80 -9.23 -14.94 -5.26
CA LEU A 80 -8.66 -13.59 -5.33
C LEU A 80 -9.69 -12.50 -4.95
N PRO A 81 -10.95 -12.51 -5.44
CA PRO A 81 -11.95 -11.52 -5.07
C PRO A 81 -12.21 -11.38 -3.56
N LEU A 82 -12.34 -12.51 -2.88
CA LEU A 82 -12.59 -12.53 -1.44
C LEU A 82 -11.32 -12.11 -0.68
N THR A 83 -10.16 -12.64 -1.09
CA THR A 83 -8.87 -12.34 -0.43
C THR A 83 -8.54 -10.86 -0.44
N LEU A 84 -8.83 -10.16 -1.54
CA LEU A 84 -8.60 -8.71 -1.68
C LEU A 84 -9.27 -7.91 -0.56
N PHE A 85 -10.54 -8.17 -0.28
CA PHE A 85 -11.25 -7.47 0.79
C PHE A 85 -10.95 -8.03 2.19
N LEU A 86 -10.57 -9.30 2.31
CA LEU A 86 -10.12 -9.86 3.59
C LEU A 86 -8.78 -9.27 4.04
N ALA A 87 -7.88 -8.98 3.10
CA ALA A 87 -6.67 -8.22 3.41
C ALA A 87 -7.05 -6.86 4.01
N LEU A 88 -7.96 -6.12 3.37
CA LEU A 88 -8.46 -4.85 3.91
C LEU A 88 -9.17 -5.00 5.26
N ALA A 89 -9.96 -6.07 5.46
CA ALA A 89 -10.58 -6.38 6.74
C ALA A 89 -9.52 -6.61 7.83
N ALA A 90 -8.46 -7.37 7.53
CA ALA A 90 -7.36 -7.61 8.44
C ALA A 90 -6.65 -6.29 8.82
N TYR A 91 -6.48 -5.36 7.87
CA TYR A 91 -5.96 -4.01 8.17
C TYR A 91 -6.80 -3.30 9.24
N PHE A 92 -8.13 -3.30 9.11
CA PHE A 92 -9.00 -2.67 10.11
C PHE A 92 -8.89 -3.35 11.48
N GLN A 93 -8.75 -4.68 11.52
CA GLN A 93 -8.56 -5.41 12.78
C GLN A 93 -7.22 -5.08 13.44
N LEU A 94 -6.15 -4.88 12.67
CA LEU A 94 -4.83 -4.51 13.21
C LEU A 94 -4.86 -3.13 13.91
N LYS A 95 -5.80 -2.26 13.52
CA LYS A 95 -5.99 -0.94 14.13
C LYS A 95 -6.74 -1.04 15.45
N GLU A 96 -7.88 -1.73 15.46
CA GLU A 96 -8.72 -1.93 16.64
C GLU A 96 -9.26 -3.37 16.69
N LEU A 97 -8.67 -4.21 17.55
CA LEU A 97 -9.05 -5.60 17.68
C LEU A 97 -10.30 -5.76 18.57
N HIS A 98 -11.41 -6.13 17.94
CA HIS A 98 -12.60 -6.62 18.64
C HIS A 98 -12.74 -8.14 18.46
N LEU A 99 -12.40 -8.90 19.50
CA LEU A 99 -12.37 -10.38 19.48
C LEU A 99 -13.65 -11.01 18.89
N LYS A 100 -14.84 -10.57 19.32
CA LYS A 100 -16.12 -11.10 18.80
C LYS A 100 -16.30 -10.86 17.30
N ASN A 101 -15.97 -9.66 16.83
CA ASN A 101 -16.09 -9.30 15.42
C ASN A 101 -15.04 -10.03 14.58
N SER A 102 -13.82 -10.17 15.08
CA SER A 102 -12.74 -10.90 14.41
C SER A 102 -13.10 -12.37 14.23
N ILE A 103 -13.62 -13.04 15.29
CA ILE A 103 -14.11 -14.42 15.20
C ILE A 103 -15.21 -14.54 14.14
N TYR A 104 -16.16 -13.61 14.10
CA TYR A 104 -17.23 -13.62 13.10
C TYR A 104 -16.69 -13.48 11.66
N VAL A 105 -15.80 -12.51 11.43
CA VAL A 105 -15.16 -12.31 10.11
C VAL A 105 -14.40 -13.56 9.69
N VAL A 106 -13.60 -14.16 10.59
CA VAL A 106 -12.84 -15.39 10.30
C VAL A 106 -13.78 -16.56 9.97
N LEU A 107 -14.83 -16.76 10.74
CA LEU A 107 -15.77 -17.87 10.55
C LEU A 107 -16.58 -17.73 9.25
N CYS A 108 -17.09 -16.53 8.95
CA CYS A 108 -17.76 -16.26 7.68
C CYS A 108 -16.80 -16.42 6.49
N SER A 109 -15.56 -15.95 6.62
CA SER A 109 -14.53 -16.11 5.58
C SER A 109 -14.27 -17.60 5.32
N ALA A 110 -14.04 -18.40 6.37
CA ALA A 110 -13.83 -19.83 6.23
C ALA A 110 -15.00 -20.53 5.53
N LEU A 111 -16.25 -20.17 5.87
CA LEU A 111 -17.45 -20.70 5.22
C LEU A 111 -17.48 -20.37 3.73
N PHE A 112 -17.17 -19.13 3.33
CA PHE A 112 -17.10 -18.76 1.92
C PHE A 112 -15.95 -19.47 1.18
N TYR A 113 -14.79 -19.66 1.82
CA TYR A 113 -13.70 -20.43 1.24
C TYR A 113 -14.10 -21.88 0.97
N ILE A 114 -14.80 -22.52 1.92
CA ILE A 114 -15.32 -23.88 1.74
C ILE A 114 -16.35 -23.90 0.60
N TYR A 115 -17.29 -22.95 0.59
CA TYR A 115 -18.30 -22.83 -0.46
C TYR A 115 -17.67 -22.72 -1.86
N VAL A 116 -16.67 -21.85 -2.01
CA VAL A 116 -15.97 -21.64 -3.28
C VAL A 116 -15.14 -22.85 -3.70
N SER A 117 -14.57 -23.57 -2.74
CA SER A 117 -13.84 -24.82 -3.00
C SER A 117 -14.75 -25.92 -3.56
N LEU A 118 -16.03 -25.92 -3.18
CA LEU A 118 -17.03 -26.90 -3.65
C LEU A 118 -17.66 -26.52 -5.00
N LEU A 119 -17.43 -25.31 -5.52
CA LEU A 119 -17.97 -24.90 -6.82
C LEU A 119 -17.36 -25.74 -7.96
N PRO A 120 -18.14 -26.08 -9.00
CA PRO A 120 -17.61 -26.70 -10.21
C PRO A 120 -16.63 -25.77 -10.95
N GLY A 121 -15.99 -26.26 -12.02
CA GLY A 121 -15.14 -25.44 -12.90
C GLY A 121 -15.81 -24.11 -13.28
N ILE A 122 -15.10 -22.99 -13.17
CA ILE A 122 -15.66 -21.66 -13.52
C ILE A 122 -16.01 -21.61 -15.01
N ASP A 123 -15.15 -22.17 -15.86
CA ASP A 123 -15.35 -22.21 -17.32
C ASP A 123 -16.45 -23.19 -17.74
N ALA A 124 -16.80 -24.13 -16.86
CA ALA A 124 -17.84 -25.12 -17.11
C ALA A 124 -19.25 -24.60 -16.80
N SER A 125 -19.39 -23.50 -16.03
CA SER A 125 -20.71 -23.00 -15.65
C SER A 125 -20.77 -21.50 -15.41
N ALA A 126 -21.68 -20.83 -16.13
CA ALA A 126 -21.98 -19.40 -15.92
C ALA A 126 -22.44 -19.11 -14.48
N SER A 127 -23.08 -20.07 -13.81
CA SER A 127 -23.49 -19.94 -12.41
C SER A 127 -22.29 -19.89 -11.45
N ALA A 128 -21.25 -20.72 -11.64
CA ALA A 128 -20.05 -20.66 -10.81
C ALA A 128 -19.26 -19.37 -11.05
N GLN A 129 -19.17 -18.91 -12.29
CA GLN A 129 -18.56 -17.62 -12.62
C GLN A 129 -19.29 -16.45 -11.93
N MET A 130 -20.62 -16.41 -12.04
CA MET A 130 -21.42 -15.38 -11.37
C MET A 130 -21.29 -15.44 -9.85
N SER A 131 -21.30 -16.64 -9.26
CA SER A 131 -21.11 -16.82 -7.81
C SER A 131 -19.77 -16.25 -7.34
N THR A 132 -18.70 -16.47 -8.13
CA THR A 132 -17.35 -15.96 -7.84
C THR A 132 -17.29 -14.43 -7.90
N ILE A 133 -17.94 -13.80 -8.89
CA ILE A 133 -18.04 -12.33 -8.99
C ILE A 133 -18.78 -11.74 -7.78
N HIS A 134 -19.81 -12.43 -7.26
CA HIS A 134 -20.55 -11.98 -6.09
C HIS A 134 -19.75 -12.07 -4.77
N LEU A 135 -18.58 -12.72 -4.76
CA LEU A 135 -17.69 -12.68 -3.59
C LEU A 135 -17.08 -11.29 -3.37
N LEU A 136 -16.97 -10.43 -4.39
CA LEU A 136 -16.49 -9.05 -4.22
C LEU A 136 -17.34 -8.26 -3.23
N PRO A 137 -18.67 -8.07 -3.45
CA PRO A 137 -19.51 -7.31 -2.51
C PRO A 137 -19.62 -8.00 -1.14
N ILE A 138 -19.54 -9.33 -1.08
CA ILE A 138 -19.51 -10.08 0.19
C ILE A 138 -18.24 -9.75 0.98
N GLY A 139 -17.07 -9.82 0.32
CA GLY A 139 -15.79 -9.44 0.92
C GLY A 139 -15.80 -7.99 1.39
N PHE A 140 -16.31 -7.07 0.57
CA PHE A 140 -16.47 -5.66 0.96
C PHE A 140 -17.36 -5.50 2.20
N SER A 141 -18.44 -6.27 2.30
CA SER A 141 -19.33 -6.27 3.46
C SER A 141 -18.63 -6.77 4.73
N LEU A 142 -17.77 -7.79 4.61
CA LEU A 142 -16.93 -8.27 5.72
C LEU A 142 -15.91 -7.22 6.16
N ALA A 143 -15.27 -6.53 5.21
CA ALA A 143 -14.38 -5.41 5.51
C ALA A 143 -15.11 -4.26 6.22
N ALA A 144 -16.32 -3.91 5.76
CA ALA A 144 -17.18 -2.93 6.40
C ALA A 144 -17.54 -3.34 7.84
N PHE A 145 -17.95 -4.59 8.05
CA PHE A 145 -18.26 -5.10 9.38
C PHE A 145 -17.04 -5.05 10.32
N SER A 146 -15.85 -5.33 9.77
CA SER A 146 -14.59 -5.25 10.49
C SER A 146 -14.24 -3.82 10.91
N PHE A 147 -14.56 -2.81 10.09
CA PHE A 147 -14.36 -1.40 10.42
C PHE A 147 -15.40 -0.85 11.39
N LEU A 148 -16.69 -1.11 11.12
CA LEU A 148 -17.77 -0.53 11.92
C LEU A 148 -17.90 -1.16 13.30
N GLY A 149 -17.45 -2.40 13.49
CA GLY A 149 -17.38 -3.00 14.81
C GLY A 149 -18.74 -3.10 15.49
N GLN A 150 -18.82 -2.62 16.74
CA GLN A 150 -20.07 -2.51 17.50
C GLN A 150 -20.88 -1.24 17.14
N HIS A 151 -20.29 -0.30 16.42
CA HIS A 151 -20.90 0.98 16.05
C HIS A 151 -21.66 0.92 14.73
N ILE A 152 -22.08 -0.27 14.30
CA ILE A 152 -22.74 -0.48 13.02
C ILE A 152 -24.04 0.32 12.86
N MET A 153 -24.70 0.70 13.95
CA MET A 153 -25.92 1.51 13.95
C MET A 153 -25.66 3.03 13.99
N SER A 154 -24.42 3.45 14.17
CA SER A 154 -24.06 4.87 14.23
C SER A 154 -23.93 5.48 12.83
N LEU A 155 -24.79 6.46 12.51
CA LEU A 155 -24.73 7.20 11.25
C LEU A 155 -23.35 7.85 11.03
N LYS A 156 -22.78 8.44 12.09
CA LYS A 156 -21.45 9.09 12.05
C LYS A 156 -20.34 8.12 11.62
N HIS A 157 -20.37 6.88 12.11
CA HIS A 157 -19.36 5.87 11.76
C HIS A 157 -19.57 5.34 10.33
N ARG A 158 -20.83 5.19 9.88
CA ARG A 158 -21.14 4.83 8.49
C ARG A 158 -20.65 5.86 7.48
N ILE A 159 -20.90 7.15 7.74
CA ILE A 159 -20.43 8.23 6.87
C ILE A 159 -18.90 8.25 6.83
N ARG A 160 -18.24 8.08 7.99
CA ARG A 160 -16.77 7.99 8.06
C ARG A 160 -16.23 6.81 7.25
N PHE A 161 -16.86 5.65 7.33
CA PHE A 161 -16.47 4.47 6.56
C PHE A 161 -16.53 4.73 5.06
N ILE A 162 -17.64 5.30 4.56
CA ILE A 162 -17.81 5.61 3.14
C ILE A 162 -16.75 6.61 2.65
N GLY A 163 -16.48 7.67 3.43
CA GLY A 163 -15.44 8.65 3.10
C GLY A 163 -14.05 8.02 3.01
N MET A 164 -13.69 7.23 4.02
CA MET A 164 -12.42 6.49 4.05
C MET A 164 -12.30 5.50 2.87
N CYS A 165 -13.38 4.78 2.51
CA CYS A 165 -13.37 3.90 1.35
C CYS A 165 -13.05 4.64 0.05
N GLY A 166 -13.57 5.85 -0.13
CA GLY A 166 -13.23 6.69 -1.29
C GLY A 166 -11.76 7.06 -1.35
N GLU A 167 -11.18 7.50 -0.22
CA GLU A 167 -9.76 7.85 -0.13
C GLU A 167 -8.86 6.64 -0.33
N LEU A 168 -9.18 5.51 0.30
CA LEU A 168 -8.47 4.24 0.14
C LEU A 168 -8.56 3.73 -1.30
N PHE A 169 -9.71 3.84 -1.95
CA PHE A 169 -9.87 3.42 -3.34
C PHE A 169 -8.94 4.21 -4.26
N ILE A 170 -8.90 5.54 -4.13
CA ILE A 170 -8.01 6.40 -4.94
C ILE A 170 -6.54 5.98 -4.73
N ILE A 171 -6.10 5.85 -3.48
CA ILE A 171 -4.72 5.47 -3.17
C ILE A 171 -4.40 4.06 -3.69
N SER A 172 -5.32 3.11 -3.55
CA SER A 172 -5.16 1.73 -4.03
C SER A 172 -4.99 1.68 -5.55
N VAL A 173 -5.79 2.44 -6.29
CA VAL A 173 -5.70 2.54 -7.75
C VAL A 173 -4.35 3.12 -8.16
N LEU A 174 -3.89 4.18 -7.51
CA LEU A 174 -2.60 4.80 -7.84
C LEU A 174 -1.41 3.88 -7.53
N ILE A 175 -1.45 3.18 -6.39
CA ILE A 175 -0.45 2.16 -6.05
C ILE A 175 -0.51 1.02 -7.08
N GLY A 176 -1.70 0.57 -7.47
CA GLY A 176 -1.90 -0.45 -8.48
C GLY A 176 -1.30 -0.07 -9.84
N LEU A 177 -1.53 1.16 -10.30
CA LEU A 177 -0.92 1.69 -11.53
C LEU A 177 0.62 1.73 -11.42
N GLY A 178 1.15 2.11 -10.27
CA GLY A 178 2.60 2.06 -10.03
C GLY A 178 3.17 0.64 -10.13
N PHE A 179 2.46 -0.36 -9.58
CA PHE A 179 2.84 -1.77 -9.70
C PHE A 179 2.72 -2.31 -11.14
N ILE A 180 1.76 -1.84 -11.94
CA ILE A 180 1.67 -2.18 -13.37
C ILE A 180 2.91 -1.67 -14.08
N VAL A 181 3.29 -0.41 -13.88
CA VAL A 181 4.51 0.16 -14.48
C VAL A 181 5.75 -0.60 -14.02
N PHE A 182 5.86 -0.92 -12.72
CA PHE A 182 6.97 -1.71 -12.18
C PHE A 182 7.06 -3.10 -12.80
N THR A 183 5.92 -3.77 -12.98
CA THR A 183 5.82 -5.08 -13.64
C THR A 183 6.28 -5.02 -15.10
N LEU A 184 5.83 -4.01 -15.86
CA LEU A 184 6.23 -3.80 -17.25
C LEU A 184 7.75 -3.62 -17.39
N PHE A 185 8.36 -2.83 -16.49
CA PHE A 185 9.82 -2.70 -16.47
C PHE A 185 10.51 -4.00 -16.07
N THR A 186 10.00 -4.72 -15.08
CA THR A 186 10.63 -5.97 -14.62
C THR A 186 10.65 -7.02 -15.71
N ILE A 187 9.48 -7.31 -16.30
CA ILE A 187 9.35 -8.30 -17.38
C ILE A 187 10.12 -7.83 -18.61
N GLY A 188 9.90 -6.57 -19.04
CA GLY A 188 10.55 -6.02 -20.22
C GLY A 188 12.08 -6.01 -20.12
N MET A 189 12.64 -5.76 -18.94
CA MET A 189 14.10 -5.78 -18.76
C MET A 189 14.66 -7.21 -18.79
N LEU A 190 13.98 -8.17 -18.16
CA LEU A 190 14.39 -9.59 -18.16
C LEU A 190 14.29 -10.21 -19.56
N ASP A 191 13.29 -9.82 -20.33
CA ASP A 191 13.12 -10.23 -21.72
C ASP A 191 14.32 -9.83 -22.59
N GLN A 192 14.93 -8.66 -22.34
CA GLN A 192 16.17 -8.23 -23.03
C GLN A 192 17.39 -9.13 -22.72
N LEU A 193 17.32 -9.97 -21.69
CA LEU A 193 18.32 -11.00 -21.38
C LEU A 193 17.94 -12.38 -21.94
N ASN A 194 16.89 -12.48 -22.75
CA ASN A 194 16.24 -13.71 -23.21
C ASN A 194 15.74 -14.59 -22.05
N ILE A 195 15.30 -13.97 -20.96
CA ILE A 195 14.71 -14.65 -19.81
C ILE A 195 13.20 -14.45 -19.85
N ASP A 196 12.47 -15.49 -20.25
CA ASP A 196 11.01 -15.50 -20.16
C ASP A 196 10.59 -15.66 -18.69
N ALA A 197 10.29 -14.53 -18.07
CA ALA A 197 9.92 -14.43 -16.66
C ALA A 197 8.45 -14.02 -16.47
N GLU A 198 7.66 -13.86 -17.53
CA GLU A 198 6.31 -13.30 -17.44
C GLU A 198 5.40 -14.15 -16.55
N ASP A 199 5.21 -15.43 -16.89
CA ASP A 199 4.34 -16.34 -16.15
C ASP A 199 4.81 -16.51 -14.71
N TRP A 200 6.11 -16.72 -14.53
CA TRP A 200 6.70 -16.88 -13.20
C TRP A 200 6.51 -15.61 -12.36
N TYR A 201 6.76 -14.44 -12.92
CA TYR A 201 6.59 -13.17 -12.21
C TYR A 201 5.13 -12.91 -11.87
N MET A 202 4.21 -13.15 -12.80
CA MET A 202 2.78 -12.89 -12.58
C MET A 202 2.20 -13.78 -11.49
N ILE A 203 2.52 -15.08 -11.50
CA ILE A 203 2.04 -16.04 -10.50
C ILE A 203 2.66 -15.77 -9.12
N ASN A 204 3.95 -15.40 -9.05
CA ASN A 204 4.65 -15.25 -7.78
C ASN A 204 4.57 -13.84 -7.17
N PHE A 205 4.49 -12.79 -7.99
CA PHE A 205 4.55 -11.40 -7.54
C PHE A 205 3.35 -10.58 -8.02
N GLY A 206 3.01 -10.65 -9.31
CA GLY A 206 1.97 -9.81 -9.91
C GLY A 206 0.61 -9.92 -9.20
N LEU A 207 0.11 -11.14 -9.01
CA LEU A 207 -1.19 -11.37 -8.35
C LEU A 207 -1.18 -10.98 -6.87
N ILE A 208 -0.05 -11.16 -6.19
CA ILE A 208 0.09 -10.81 -4.77
C ILE A 208 0.17 -9.30 -4.59
N ALA A 209 0.88 -8.60 -5.47
CA ALA A 209 0.91 -7.13 -5.50
C ALA A 209 -0.50 -6.57 -5.70
N MET A 210 -1.31 -7.19 -6.57
CA MET A 210 -2.69 -6.78 -6.81
C MET A 210 -3.59 -6.94 -5.57
N VAL A 211 -3.52 -8.10 -4.89
CA VAL A 211 -4.33 -8.37 -3.69
C VAL A 211 -3.88 -7.51 -2.49
N SER A 212 -2.59 -7.26 -2.38
CA SER A 212 -2.02 -6.48 -1.27
C SER A 212 -2.16 -4.97 -1.46
N ALA A 213 -2.48 -4.47 -2.66
CA ALA A 213 -2.56 -3.03 -2.91
C ALA A 213 -3.54 -2.27 -1.99
N PRO A 214 -4.79 -2.73 -1.76
CA PRO A 214 -5.70 -2.05 -0.82
C PRO A 214 -5.24 -2.12 0.63
N PHE A 215 -4.56 -3.20 1.01
CA PHE A 215 -3.99 -3.36 2.34
C PHE A 215 -2.87 -2.35 2.59
N VAL A 216 -1.93 -2.24 1.65
CA VAL A 216 -0.83 -1.27 1.69
C VAL A 216 -1.38 0.16 1.65
N ALA A 217 -2.39 0.42 0.82
CA ALA A 217 -3.08 1.71 0.76
C ALA A 217 -3.67 2.11 2.12
N GLY A 218 -4.18 1.15 2.91
CA GLY A 218 -4.60 1.35 4.30
C GLY A 218 -3.52 2.00 5.17
N PHE A 219 -2.34 1.39 5.24
CA PHE A 219 -1.23 1.93 6.04
C PHE A 219 -0.72 3.26 5.49
N VAL A 220 -0.66 3.38 4.17
CA VAL A 220 -0.23 4.60 3.49
C VAL A 220 -1.17 5.77 3.82
N TYR A 221 -2.48 5.52 3.82
CA TYR A 221 -3.49 6.50 4.18
C TYR A 221 -3.26 7.06 5.60
N ASP A 222 -3.09 6.17 6.58
CA ASP A 222 -2.88 6.56 7.98
C ASP A 222 -1.57 7.35 8.18
N GLN A 223 -0.53 7.07 7.40
CA GLN A 223 0.79 7.65 7.61
C GLN A 223 1.02 8.96 6.84
N PHE A 224 0.46 9.08 5.63
CA PHE A 224 0.85 10.13 4.69
C PHE A 224 -0.26 11.14 4.37
N PHE A 225 -1.54 10.79 4.56
CA PHE A 225 -2.64 11.73 4.30
C PHE A 225 -2.80 12.77 5.42
N GLU A 226 -2.50 12.41 6.68
CA GLU A 226 -2.46 13.39 7.79
C GLU A 226 -1.38 14.47 7.61
N SER A 227 -0.36 14.19 6.80
CA SER A 227 0.77 15.11 6.53
C SER A 227 0.56 16.01 5.30
N LYS A 228 -0.61 15.93 4.63
CA LYS A 228 -0.93 16.67 3.38
C LYS A 228 0.13 16.51 2.27
N LEU A 229 0.74 15.33 2.17
CA LEU A 229 1.79 15.11 1.17
C LEU A 229 1.20 15.05 -0.24
N ALA A 230 1.95 15.59 -1.20
CA ALA A 230 1.61 15.47 -2.61
C ALA A 230 1.61 13.98 -3.00
N ILE A 231 0.58 13.56 -3.73
CA ILE A 231 0.39 12.18 -4.18
C ILE A 231 1.62 11.66 -4.97
N ALA A 232 2.24 12.52 -5.79
CA ALA A 232 3.45 12.16 -6.55
C ALA A 232 4.65 11.85 -5.63
N SER A 233 4.84 12.64 -4.57
CA SER A 233 5.88 12.41 -3.56
C SER A 233 5.63 11.10 -2.81
N LEU A 234 4.38 10.86 -2.39
CA LEU A 234 3.99 9.62 -1.75
C LEU A 234 4.34 8.39 -2.59
N LEU A 235 3.94 8.40 -3.85
CA LEU A 235 4.20 7.30 -4.78
C LEU A 235 5.72 7.13 -4.98
N SER A 236 6.46 8.21 -5.12
CA SER A 236 7.92 8.16 -5.29
C SER A 236 8.63 7.55 -4.08
N LYS A 237 8.20 7.84 -2.84
CA LYS A 237 8.78 7.25 -1.62
C LYS A 237 8.55 5.74 -1.52
N ILE A 238 7.42 5.26 -2.06
CA ILE A 238 7.10 3.83 -2.11
C ILE A 238 7.92 3.14 -3.21
N PHE A 239 7.90 3.70 -4.44
CA PHE A 239 8.43 3.02 -5.61
C PHE A 239 9.94 3.24 -5.85
N ALA A 240 10.53 4.37 -5.46
CA ALA A 240 11.97 4.60 -5.62
C ALA A 240 12.86 3.47 -5.04
N PRO A 241 12.64 2.98 -3.79
CA PRO A 241 13.43 1.87 -3.28
C PRO A 241 13.16 0.55 -4.04
N LEU A 242 11.92 0.29 -4.46
CA LEU A 242 11.56 -0.88 -5.27
C LEU A 242 12.30 -0.88 -6.61
N PHE A 243 12.27 0.24 -7.33
CA PHE A 243 12.99 0.40 -8.61
C PHE A 243 14.51 0.32 -8.42
N THR A 244 15.03 0.79 -7.30
CA THR A 244 16.46 0.64 -6.96
C THR A 244 16.85 -0.83 -6.78
N ILE A 245 16.01 -1.60 -6.06
CA ILE A 245 16.21 -3.06 -5.90
C ILE A 245 16.15 -3.75 -7.25
N LEU A 246 15.18 -3.40 -8.10
CA LEU A 246 15.05 -3.94 -9.45
C LEU A 246 16.31 -3.68 -10.28
N ALA A 247 16.84 -2.44 -10.27
CA ALA A 247 18.09 -2.12 -10.96
C ALA A 247 19.26 -3.00 -10.48
N PHE A 248 19.41 -3.16 -9.17
CA PHE A 248 20.50 -3.95 -8.59
C PHE A 248 20.36 -5.44 -8.93
N LEU A 249 19.16 -5.99 -8.80
CA LEU A 249 18.85 -7.38 -9.13
C LEU A 249 19.06 -7.66 -10.61
N TYR A 250 18.67 -6.72 -11.48
CA TYR A 250 18.92 -6.79 -12.91
C TYR A 250 20.42 -6.85 -13.24
N LEU A 251 21.24 -6.01 -12.60
CA LEU A 251 22.69 -6.04 -12.78
C LEU A 251 23.30 -7.38 -12.34
N ILE A 252 22.83 -7.95 -11.22
CA ILE A 252 23.28 -9.27 -10.77
C ILE A 252 22.92 -10.35 -11.80
N ILE A 253 21.68 -10.35 -12.29
CA ILE A 253 21.23 -11.33 -13.29
C ILE A 253 22.04 -11.19 -14.58
N MET A 254 22.29 -9.98 -15.05
CA MET A 254 23.13 -9.71 -16.22
C MET A 254 24.54 -10.29 -16.05
N LEU A 255 25.16 -10.09 -14.88
CA LEU A 255 26.49 -10.65 -14.57
C LEU A 255 26.50 -12.18 -14.58
N ILE A 256 25.45 -12.81 -14.04
CA ILE A 256 25.33 -14.27 -14.00
C ILE A 256 25.06 -14.84 -15.40
N ALA A 257 24.19 -14.18 -16.17
CA ALA A 257 23.83 -14.61 -17.52
C ALA A 257 25.01 -14.47 -18.51
N GLY A 258 25.98 -13.60 -18.21
CA GLY A 258 27.14 -13.36 -19.07
C GLY A 258 26.81 -12.70 -20.41
N ASN A 259 25.59 -12.20 -20.57
CA ASN A 259 25.10 -11.50 -21.75
C ASN A 259 24.92 -10.01 -21.44
N THR A 260 25.45 -9.15 -22.31
CA THR A 260 25.35 -7.70 -22.18
C THR A 260 24.40 -7.14 -23.24
N PRO A 261 23.20 -6.67 -22.89
CA PRO A 261 22.19 -6.20 -23.85
C PRO A 261 22.46 -4.78 -24.40
N PHE A 262 23.62 -4.18 -24.10
CA PHE A 262 23.94 -2.79 -24.45
C PHE A 262 23.97 -2.47 -25.95
N GLU A 263 24.16 -3.48 -26.80
CA GLU A 263 24.11 -3.33 -28.25
C GLU A 263 22.67 -3.32 -28.81
N ASN A 264 21.68 -3.76 -28.01
CA ASN A 264 20.28 -3.79 -28.43
C ASN A 264 19.64 -2.40 -28.24
N ARG A 265 19.08 -1.86 -29.33
CA ARG A 265 18.37 -0.57 -29.32
C ARG A 265 17.14 -0.59 -28.42
N GLU A 266 16.41 -1.70 -28.37
CA GLU A 266 15.21 -1.84 -27.53
C GLU A 266 15.57 -1.78 -26.04
N PHE A 267 16.63 -2.48 -25.65
CA PHE A 267 17.20 -2.36 -24.31
C PHE A 267 17.59 -0.92 -23.97
N LEU A 268 18.32 -0.23 -24.85
CA LEU A 268 18.74 1.16 -24.61
C LEU A 268 17.54 2.11 -24.43
N ILE A 269 16.46 1.92 -25.20
CA ILE A 269 15.23 2.69 -25.07
C ILE A 269 14.56 2.41 -23.71
N LEU A 270 14.38 1.14 -23.38
CA LEU A 270 13.75 0.71 -22.13
C LEU A 270 14.55 1.19 -20.91
N PHE A 271 15.87 1.05 -20.95
CA PHE A 271 16.76 1.48 -19.88
C PHE A 271 16.78 3.01 -19.72
N ASN A 272 16.76 3.78 -20.81
CA ASN A 272 16.64 5.23 -20.72
C ASN A 272 15.29 5.66 -20.12
N ALA A 273 14.19 5.01 -20.52
CA ALA A 273 12.87 5.26 -19.91
C ALA A 273 12.87 4.93 -18.41
N PHE A 274 13.52 3.83 -18.03
CA PHE A 274 13.72 3.44 -16.63
C PHE A 274 14.49 4.51 -15.84
N LEU A 275 15.60 5.02 -16.40
CA LEU A 275 16.40 6.07 -15.76
C LEU A 275 15.62 7.38 -15.59
N ILE A 276 14.86 7.81 -16.61
CA ILE A 276 14.00 9.01 -16.52
C ILE A 276 12.96 8.85 -15.41
N LEU A 277 12.35 7.67 -15.32
CA LEU A 277 11.35 7.37 -14.30
C LEU A 277 11.96 7.40 -12.89
N VAL A 278 13.11 6.76 -12.67
CA VAL A 278 13.82 6.81 -11.39
C VAL A 278 14.24 8.23 -11.03
N LEU A 279 14.76 9.00 -12.00
CA LEU A 279 15.12 10.41 -11.80
C LEU A 279 13.90 11.24 -11.38
N ALA A 280 12.75 11.03 -12.01
CA ALA A 280 11.52 11.71 -11.64
C ALA A 280 11.11 11.37 -10.20
N MET A 281 11.15 10.10 -9.79
CA MET A 281 10.85 9.68 -8.42
C MET A 281 11.77 10.34 -7.39
N VAL A 282 13.08 10.31 -7.62
CA VAL A 282 14.07 10.93 -6.74
C VAL A 282 13.83 12.45 -6.64
N SER A 283 13.54 13.09 -7.77
CA SER A 283 13.24 14.53 -7.82
C SER A 283 12.02 14.88 -6.96
N PHE A 284 10.91 14.14 -7.10
CA PHE A 284 9.71 14.36 -6.28
C PHE A 284 9.95 14.09 -4.80
N THR A 285 10.76 13.08 -4.46
CA THR A 285 11.13 12.79 -3.08
C THR A 285 11.94 13.95 -2.47
N ILE A 286 12.88 14.54 -3.22
CA ILE A 286 13.71 15.67 -2.75
C ILE A 286 12.90 16.96 -2.62
N ILE A 287 12.02 17.25 -3.59
CA ILE A 287 11.17 18.45 -3.56
C ILE A 287 10.34 18.47 -2.27
N ASP A 288 9.74 17.33 -1.94
CA ASP A 288 8.93 17.16 -0.74
C ASP A 288 9.73 17.32 0.56
N GLN A 289 10.97 16.81 0.60
CA GLN A 289 11.85 17.00 1.75
C GLN A 289 12.18 18.48 1.96
N LYS A 290 12.50 19.20 0.88
CA LYS A 290 12.83 20.64 0.94
C LYS A 290 11.63 21.50 1.35
N GLU A 291 10.44 21.20 0.85
CA GLU A 291 9.21 21.89 1.24
C GLU A 291 8.96 21.72 2.75
N ASN A 292 9.08 20.49 3.25
CA ASN A 292 8.94 20.20 4.69
C ASN A 292 10.03 20.87 5.54
N GLU A 293 11.29 20.91 5.10
CA GLU A 293 12.37 21.63 5.79
C GLU A 293 12.12 23.15 5.83
N SER A 294 11.63 23.73 4.73
CA SER A 294 11.33 25.16 4.66
C SER A 294 10.24 25.58 5.66
N LEU A 295 9.21 24.74 5.85
CA LEU A 295 8.12 24.96 6.81
C LEU A 295 8.53 24.78 8.27
N VAL A 296 9.64 24.07 8.53
CA VAL A 296 10.23 23.93 9.87
C VAL A 296 11.22 25.06 10.18
N SER A 297 11.81 25.67 9.14
CA SER A 297 12.76 26.78 9.25
C SER A 297 12.13 28.18 9.34
N LEU A 298 10.82 28.29 9.11
CA LEU A 298 10.01 29.52 9.21
C LEU A 298 9.25 29.56 10.55
#